data_AF-A0A6S8G2T7-F1
#
_entry.id   AF-A0A6S8G2T7-F1
#
_cell.length_a   1.000
_cell.length_b   1.000
_cell.length_c   1.000
_cell.angle_alpha   90.00
_cell.angle_beta   90.00
_cell.angle_gamma   90.00
#
_symmetry.space_group_name_H-M   'P 1'
#
loop_
_entity.id
_entity.type
_entity.pdbx_description
1 polymer ?
#
loop_
_entity_poly.entity_id
_entity_poly.type
_entity_poly.pdbx_seq_one_letter_code
_entity_poly.pdbx_strand_id
1 'polypeptide(L)'
;YYIRKAETTNTLLLVGPSTISSTRANDAENENENYSGNANKTVDEQSPELSGARKRPRHTDVHVVDAAVTHIYELTLTRPHIHKIKQILSETALTLERCCHSGSAETNEGFDGDADSESDQDVEMDSDMDEYVQIKNSDTVRKGHKRKHKGSGNQCQKFGYTIDELELLIQASEAEITEGLENLNAFEHNGRYVLLDQQLHDETFDMMLTIITAKALPFQRVSEKEIIAGMDMDEDKVPDFVVKQIFRMHSDNTKTEHTLADSFWCLNAQSISRFRAKQILKKSRKTPPGLIPVHEFNLQVRFITCLVFYLEC
;
A
#
# COMPACT_ATOMS: atom_id res chain seq x y z
N TYR A 1 10.43 -16.64 3.63
CA TYR A 1 9.16 -17.37 3.62
C TYR A 1 8.27 -16.80 4.71
N TYR A 2 7.02 -16.52 4.38
CA TYR A 2 6.00 -16.20 5.38
C TYR A 2 5.27 -17.49 5.73
N ILE A 3 5.35 -17.90 6.99
CA ILE A 3 4.67 -19.08 7.51
C ILE A 3 3.32 -18.62 8.04
N ARG A 4 2.24 -18.94 7.31
CA ARG A 4 0.88 -18.68 7.80
C ARG A 4 0.33 -19.94 8.45
N LYS A 5 -0.07 -19.83 9.72
CA LYS A 5 -0.83 -20.87 10.42
C LYS A 5 -2.27 -20.82 9.89
N ALA A 6 -2.68 -21.81 9.10
CA ALA A 6 -4.07 -21.95 8.70
C ALA A 6 -4.79 -22.82 9.75
N GLU A 7 -5.81 -22.26 10.40
CA GLU A 7 -6.75 -23.04 11.19
C GLU A 7 -7.72 -23.71 10.23
N THR A 8 -7.59 -25.02 10.05
CA THR A 8 -8.47 -25.79 9.19
C THR A 8 -9.64 -26.32 10.00
N THR A 9 -10.85 -25.81 9.74
CA THR A 9 -12.07 -26.57 10.00
C THR A 9 -12.30 -27.49 8.80
N ASN A 10 -12.01 -28.79 8.96
CA ASN A 10 -12.39 -29.89 8.07
C ASN A 10 -11.93 -29.79 6.59
N THR A 11 -10.64 -29.61 6.35
CA THR A 11 -10.09 -29.70 4.98
C THR A 11 -9.54 -31.10 4.71
N LEU A 12 -10.16 -31.84 3.79
CA LEU A 12 -9.64 -33.08 3.22
C LEU A 12 -8.39 -32.75 2.37
N LEU A 13 -7.21 -33.20 2.81
CA LEU A 13 -5.97 -33.11 2.05
C LEU A 13 -5.86 -34.29 1.08
N LEU A 14 -6.01 -34.02 -0.22
CA LEU A 14 -5.70 -34.98 -1.28
C LEU A 14 -4.19 -34.98 -1.52
N VAL A 15 -3.49 -35.93 -0.90
CA VAL A 15 -2.05 -36.14 -1.11
C VAL A 15 -1.85 -37.03 -2.33
N GLY A 16 -1.10 -36.53 -3.32
CA GLY A 16 -0.74 -37.31 -4.50
C GLY A 16 0.16 -38.51 -4.15
N PRO A 17 0.02 -39.66 -4.85
CA PRO A 17 0.64 -40.94 -4.48
C PRO A 17 2.18 -40.94 -4.42
N SER A 18 2.85 -39.91 -4.92
CA SER A 18 4.31 -39.84 -5.00
C SER A 18 5.03 -39.52 -3.68
N THR A 19 4.31 -39.14 -2.61
CA THR A 19 4.92 -38.67 -1.34
C THR A 19 4.89 -39.70 -0.21
N ILE A 20 4.20 -40.83 -0.36
CA ILE A 20 3.98 -41.82 0.73
C ILE A 20 5.10 -42.89 0.78
N SER A 21 5.96 -42.99 -0.24
CA SER A 21 6.96 -44.07 -0.32
C SER A 21 8.14 -43.99 0.65
N SER A 22 8.21 -43.00 1.56
CA SER A 22 9.41 -42.77 2.39
C SER A 22 9.29 -43.13 3.88
N THR A 23 8.16 -43.65 4.37
CA THR A 23 8.00 -43.95 5.81
C THR A 23 7.83 -45.44 6.15
N ARG A 24 7.98 -46.36 5.20
CA ARG A 24 8.02 -47.81 5.50
C ARG A 24 9.47 -48.29 5.57
N ALA A 25 10.15 -47.95 6.65
CA ALA A 25 11.38 -48.61 7.06
C ALA A 25 11.23 -49.07 8.51
N ASN A 26 11.53 -50.36 8.70
CA ASN A 26 11.77 -51.06 9.95
C ASN A 26 10.51 -51.61 10.65
N ASP A 27 10.10 -52.80 10.24
CA ASP A 27 9.98 -53.93 11.17
C ASP A 27 10.31 -55.22 10.40
N ALA A 28 11.16 -56.03 11.02
CA ALA A 28 11.81 -57.21 10.47
C ALA A 28 10.99 -58.49 10.69
N GLU A 29 11.23 -59.49 9.83
CA GLU A 29 11.42 -60.94 10.10
C GLU A 29 11.12 -61.70 8.79
N ASN A 30 12.12 -62.23 8.08
CA ASN A 30 12.90 -63.46 8.27
C ASN A 30 12.33 -64.66 7.47
N GLU A 31 13.25 -65.42 6.87
CA GLU A 31 13.09 -66.71 6.14
C GLU A 31 12.44 -66.58 4.73
N ASN A 32 12.87 -67.23 3.65
CA ASN A 32 13.64 -68.47 3.49
C ASN A 32 14.17 -68.62 2.03
N GLU A 33 14.95 -69.66 1.82
CA GLU A 33 15.90 -69.98 0.75
C GLU A 33 15.41 -70.25 -0.70
N ASN A 34 16.39 -70.20 -1.61
CA ASN A 34 16.64 -71.08 -2.77
C ASN A 34 15.63 -71.16 -3.93
N TYR A 35 16.05 -70.75 -5.13
CA TYR A 35 16.28 -71.69 -6.26
C TYR A 35 17.03 -71.04 -7.44
N SER A 36 17.79 -71.88 -8.13
CA SER A 36 18.80 -71.59 -9.16
C SER A 36 18.28 -71.53 -10.60
N GLY A 37 19.02 -70.79 -11.46
CA GLY A 37 19.18 -71.06 -12.90
C GLY A 37 18.21 -70.32 -13.83
N ASN A 38 18.50 -70.05 -15.10
CA ASN A 38 19.70 -70.17 -15.93
C ASN A 38 19.40 -69.38 -17.23
N ALA A 39 20.46 -68.97 -17.93
CA ALA A 39 20.55 -68.80 -19.38
C ALA A 39 19.75 -67.70 -20.15
N ASN A 40 20.57 -66.83 -20.77
CA ASN A 40 20.42 -66.09 -22.02
C ASN A 40 19.38 -66.57 -23.05
N LYS A 41 18.68 -65.62 -23.69
CA LYS A 41 18.42 -65.68 -25.14
C LYS A 41 18.13 -64.31 -25.76
N THR A 42 18.82 -64.06 -26.86
CA THR A 42 18.76 -62.92 -27.79
C THR A 42 17.78 -63.19 -28.95
N VAL A 43 17.42 -62.10 -29.65
CA VAL A 43 17.03 -61.96 -31.09
C VAL A 43 15.54 -61.82 -31.43
N ASP A 44 15.27 -60.69 -32.11
CA ASP A 44 14.28 -60.27 -33.13
C ASP A 44 12.87 -60.88 -33.21
N GLU A 45 11.85 -60.01 -33.37
CA GLU A 45 11.21 -59.75 -34.67
C GLU A 45 10.07 -58.72 -34.58
N GLN A 46 9.89 -57.99 -35.68
CA GLN A 46 8.89 -56.97 -35.93
C GLN A 46 7.52 -57.61 -36.25
N SER A 47 6.41 -57.02 -35.76
CA SER A 47 5.23 -56.69 -36.59
C SER A 47 4.15 -55.93 -35.80
N PRO A 48 3.33 -55.08 -36.48
CA PRO A 48 2.39 -54.17 -35.85
C PRO A 48 0.97 -54.75 -35.87
N GLU A 49 0.42 -55.10 -34.71
CA GLU A 49 -1.00 -55.45 -34.59
C GLU A 49 -1.80 -54.33 -33.92
N LEU A 50 -2.67 -53.76 -34.76
CA LEU A 50 -3.86 -53.00 -34.40
C LEU A 50 -4.72 -53.83 -33.43
N SER A 51 -4.60 -53.57 -32.12
CA SER A 51 -5.61 -53.98 -31.17
C SER A 51 -6.09 -52.76 -30.37
N GLY A 52 -7.35 -52.41 -30.59
CA GLY A 52 -8.11 -51.41 -29.83
C GLY A 52 -8.37 -51.89 -28.41
N ALA A 53 -7.30 -52.05 -27.62
CA ALA A 53 -7.38 -52.31 -26.20
C ALA A 53 -7.94 -51.07 -25.52
N ARG A 54 -9.23 -51.11 -25.20
CA ARG A 54 -9.87 -50.18 -24.25
C ARG A 54 -9.05 -50.22 -22.97
N LYS A 55 -8.17 -49.23 -22.76
CA LYS A 55 -7.47 -49.01 -21.50
C LYS A 55 -8.55 -48.91 -20.43
N ARG A 56 -8.69 -49.95 -19.62
CA ARG A 56 -9.52 -49.89 -18.41
C ARG A 56 -9.04 -48.70 -17.60
N PRO A 57 -9.95 -47.83 -17.09
CA PRO A 57 -9.56 -46.72 -16.25
C PRO A 57 -8.70 -47.27 -15.11
N ARG A 58 -7.49 -46.73 -14.97
CA ARG A 58 -6.57 -47.11 -13.90
C ARG A 58 -7.30 -46.82 -12.59
N HIS A 59 -7.57 -47.86 -11.81
CA HIS A 59 -8.11 -47.74 -10.47
C HIS A 59 -7.05 -46.98 -9.65
N THR A 60 -7.27 -45.69 -9.45
CA THR A 60 -6.48 -44.92 -8.50
C THR A 60 -7.04 -45.23 -7.12
N ASP A 61 -6.33 -46.04 -6.35
CA ASP A 61 -6.62 -46.25 -4.94
C ASP A 61 -6.38 -44.91 -4.22
N VAL A 62 -7.48 -44.21 -3.95
CA VAL A 62 -7.46 -43.00 -3.12
C VAL A 62 -7.38 -43.45 -1.67
N HIS A 63 -6.18 -43.48 -1.12
CA HIS A 63 -6.00 -43.62 0.31
C HIS A 63 -6.39 -42.31 0.98
N VAL A 64 -7.58 -42.29 1.60
CA VAL A 64 -7.96 -41.22 2.51
C VAL A 64 -7.18 -41.45 3.80
N VAL A 65 -6.09 -40.68 3.97
CA VAL A 65 -5.36 -40.65 5.24
C VAL A 65 -6.16 -39.74 6.17
N ASP A 66 -6.86 -40.34 7.12
CA ASP A 66 -7.47 -39.62 8.24
C ASP A 66 -6.37 -39.17 9.21
N ALA A 67 -5.58 -38.19 8.77
CA ALA A 67 -4.60 -37.54 9.62
C ALA A 67 -5.28 -36.31 10.24
N ALA A 68 -5.40 -36.32 11.56
CA ALA A 68 -5.70 -35.14 12.35
C ALA A 68 -4.53 -34.14 12.27
N VAL A 69 -4.36 -33.52 11.10
CA VAL A 69 -3.43 -32.41 10.91
C VAL A 69 -4.08 -31.19 11.55
N THR A 70 -3.79 -30.99 12.82
CA THR A 70 -4.31 -29.85 13.58
C THR A 70 -3.87 -28.50 13.00
N HIS A 71 -2.78 -28.48 12.23
CA HIS A 71 -2.22 -27.26 11.66
C HIS A 71 -1.54 -27.52 10.32
N ILE A 72 -2.01 -26.84 9.26
CA ILE A 72 -1.29 -26.75 7.99
C ILE A 72 -0.53 -25.42 8.00
N TYR A 73 0.78 -25.51 7.78
CA TYR A 73 1.63 -24.34 7.57
C TYR A 73 1.78 -24.11 6.07
N GLU A 74 1.17 -23.04 5.56
CA GLU A 74 1.34 -22.63 4.17
C GLU A 74 2.63 -21.80 4.05
N LEU A 75 3.58 -22.30 3.25
CA LEU A 75 4.81 -21.59 2.91
C LEU A 75 4.59 -20.75 1.66
N THR A 76 4.16 -19.50 1.86
CA THR A 76 4.17 -18.52 0.79
C THR A 76 5.58 -17.97 0.58
N LEU A 77 6.06 -18.01 -0.66
CA LEU A 77 7.26 -17.31 -1.13
C LEU A 77 6.99 -15.80 -1.11
N THR A 78 7.00 -15.19 0.07
CA THR A 78 7.14 -13.74 0.17
C THR A 78 8.58 -13.39 -0.16
N ARG A 79 8.79 -12.58 -1.20
CA ARG A 79 10.12 -12.01 -1.49
C ARG A 79 10.59 -11.30 -0.20
N PRO A 80 11.72 -11.73 0.40
CA PRO A 80 12.12 -11.27 1.73
C PRO A 80 12.27 -9.74 1.81
N HIS A 81 12.51 -9.11 0.67
CA HIS A 81 12.69 -7.67 0.54
C HIS A 81 11.41 -6.87 0.82
N ILE A 82 10.20 -7.32 0.43
CA ILE A 82 8.94 -6.55 0.59
C ILE A 82 8.65 -6.23 2.06
N HIS A 83 8.85 -7.19 2.95
CA HIS A 83 8.65 -6.97 4.39
C HIS A 83 9.61 -5.91 4.93
N LYS A 84 10.86 -5.93 4.47
CA LYS A 84 11.89 -4.96 4.85
C LYS A 84 11.56 -3.56 4.33
N ILE A 85 11.07 -3.44 3.08
CA ILE A 85 10.57 -2.17 2.53
C ILE A 85 9.45 -1.62 3.42
N LYS A 86 8.46 -2.45 3.72
CA LYS A 86 7.33 -2.05 4.57
C LYS A 86 7.78 -1.59 5.95
N GLN A 87 8.71 -2.31 6.57
CA GLN A 87 9.24 -1.97 7.89
C GLN A 87 9.92 -0.59 7.86
N ILE A 88 10.85 -0.37 6.93
CA ILE A 88 11.58 0.88 6.77
C ILE A 88 10.62 2.05 6.50
N LEU A 89 9.67 1.87 5.58
CA LEU A 89 8.71 2.92 5.23
C LEU A 89 7.68 3.20 6.32
N SER A 90 7.34 2.21 7.16
CA SER A 90 6.38 2.39 8.25
C SER A 90 6.91 3.32 9.34
N GLU A 91 8.22 3.40 9.52
CA GLU A 91 8.86 4.35 10.46
C GLU A 91 8.72 5.80 9.96
N THR A 92 8.70 5.97 8.64
CA THR A 92 8.53 7.25 7.94
C THR A 92 7.13 7.45 7.39
N ALA A 93 6.12 6.74 7.92
CA ALA A 93 4.75 6.88 7.44
C ALA A 93 4.29 8.33 7.57
N LEU A 94 3.55 8.79 6.55
CA LEU A 94 3.05 10.15 6.48
C LEU A 94 1.81 10.28 7.35
N THR A 95 1.94 11.04 8.43
CA THR A 95 0.82 11.44 9.30
C THR A 95 0.38 12.87 8.96
N LEU A 96 -0.85 13.24 9.31
CA LEU A 96 -1.38 14.58 9.05
C LEU A 96 -0.50 15.68 9.66
N GLU A 97 -0.03 15.47 10.89
CA GLU A 97 0.88 16.40 11.58
C GLU A 97 2.17 16.65 10.78
N ARG A 98 2.67 15.64 10.05
CA ARG A 98 3.88 15.74 9.25
C ARG A 98 3.64 16.45 7.91
N CYS A 99 2.43 16.33 7.35
CA CYS A 99 2.03 17.00 6.12
C CYS A 99 2.04 18.53 6.22
N CYS A 100 1.59 19.10 7.34
CA CYS A 100 1.44 20.55 7.48
C CYS A 100 2.78 21.30 7.54
N HIS A 101 3.89 20.60 7.82
CA HIS A 101 5.20 21.22 8.02
C HIS A 101 6.07 21.27 6.75
N SER A 102 5.67 20.59 5.66
CA SER A 102 6.46 20.56 4.42
C SER A 102 6.18 21.76 3.49
N GLY A 103 5.14 22.54 3.72
CA GLY A 103 4.69 23.61 2.84
C GLY A 103 5.44 24.95 2.92
N SER A 104 6.43 25.10 3.81
CA SER A 104 7.06 26.41 4.08
C SER A 104 8.54 26.52 3.68
N ALA A 105 9.11 25.52 3.01
CA ALA A 105 10.57 25.45 2.85
C ALA A 105 11.13 25.97 1.52
N GLU A 106 10.33 26.23 0.49
CA GLU A 106 10.86 26.48 -0.86
C GLU A 106 10.20 27.67 -1.55
N THR A 107 10.71 28.87 -1.26
CA THR A 107 11.03 29.92 -2.27
C THR A 107 12.01 30.91 -1.62
N ASN A 108 13.24 30.44 -1.35
CA ASN A 108 14.39 31.32 -1.15
C ASN A 108 15.47 30.88 -2.14
N GLU A 109 15.09 30.77 -3.42
CA GLU A 109 16.08 30.98 -4.46
C GLU A 109 16.35 32.47 -4.48
N GLY A 110 17.47 32.85 -3.87
CA GLY A 110 18.05 34.18 -4.02
C GLY A 110 18.25 34.44 -5.50
N PHE A 111 17.28 35.14 -6.09
CA PHE A 111 17.47 35.83 -7.35
C PHE A 111 18.32 37.06 -7.03
N ASP A 112 19.64 36.87 -6.98
CA ASP A 112 20.63 37.94 -7.08
C ASP A 112 20.58 38.45 -8.52
N GLY A 113 19.50 39.17 -8.82
CA GLY A 113 19.37 39.93 -10.06
C GLY A 113 20.18 41.20 -9.95
N ASP A 114 21.44 41.14 -10.37
CA ASP A 114 22.21 42.32 -10.79
C ASP A 114 21.48 42.94 -12.01
N ALA A 115 20.56 43.85 -11.73
CA ALA A 115 19.89 44.68 -12.72
C ALA A 115 20.54 46.07 -12.72
N ASP A 116 21.69 46.17 -13.37
CA ASP A 116 22.14 47.43 -13.98
C ASP A 116 21.18 47.73 -15.14
N SER A 117 20.22 48.61 -14.90
CA SER A 117 19.45 49.27 -15.95
C SER A 117 19.12 50.68 -15.51
N GLU A 118 20.06 51.57 -15.82
CA GLU A 118 19.84 53.00 -15.94
C GLU A 118 18.69 53.24 -16.93
N SER A 119 17.58 53.81 -16.46
CA SER A 119 16.69 54.55 -17.34
C SER A 119 16.16 55.76 -16.57
N ASP A 120 16.67 56.92 -17.00
CA ASP A 120 16.18 58.24 -16.68
C ASP A 120 14.71 58.36 -17.09
N GLN A 121 13.82 58.59 -16.12
CA GLN A 121 12.55 59.26 -16.38
C GLN A 121 12.23 60.20 -15.21
N ASP A 122 12.40 61.48 -15.49
CA ASP A 122 11.87 62.59 -14.72
C ASP A 122 10.34 62.55 -14.73
N VAL A 123 9.73 62.38 -13.56
CA VAL A 123 8.35 62.80 -13.31
C VAL A 123 8.31 63.50 -11.96
N GLU A 124 8.35 64.83 -12.02
CA GLU A 124 7.85 65.71 -10.97
C GLU A 124 6.36 65.40 -10.76
N MET A 125 5.92 65.14 -9.53
CA MET A 125 4.69 65.74 -9.04
C MET A 125 4.56 65.65 -7.51
N ASP A 126 4.45 66.83 -6.94
CA ASP A 126 4.21 67.16 -5.54
C ASP A 126 2.93 66.52 -5.00
N SER A 127 2.97 66.05 -3.75
CA SER A 127 1.92 66.42 -2.76
C SER A 127 2.30 65.97 -1.35
N ASP A 128 2.19 66.96 -0.48
CA ASP A 128 2.43 66.95 0.96
C ASP A 128 1.58 65.92 1.70
N MET A 129 2.20 65.18 2.62
CA MET A 129 1.50 64.72 3.83
C MET A 129 2.50 64.41 4.95
N ASP A 130 2.63 65.38 5.85
CA ASP A 130 3.25 65.25 7.16
C ASP A 130 2.47 64.27 8.04
N GLU A 131 3.12 63.26 8.65
CA GLU A 131 2.93 63.04 10.10
C GLU A 131 4.06 62.24 10.76
N TYR A 132 4.59 62.85 11.81
CA TYR A 132 5.64 62.41 12.71
C TYR A 132 5.19 61.24 13.61
N VAL A 133 6.00 60.17 13.73
CA VAL A 133 6.14 59.45 15.01
C VAL A 133 7.60 59.09 15.26
N GLN A 134 8.20 59.81 16.22
CA GLN A 134 9.46 59.51 16.86
C GLN A 134 9.30 58.29 17.78
N ILE A 135 10.11 57.23 17.63
CA ILE A 135 10.54 56.43 18.78
C ILE A 135 12.03 56.12 18.69
N LYS A 136 12.67 56.39 19.84
CA LYS A 136 14.09 56.55 20.10
C LYS A 136 14.87 55.24 20.00
N ASN A 137 16.05 55.35 19.39
CA ASN A 137 17.17 54.43 19.57
C ASN A 137 17.58 54.39 21.05
N SER A 138 17.61 53.20 21.64
CA SER A 138 18.28 52.96 22.91
C SER A 138 19.42 51.96 22.68
N ASP A 139 20.63 52.49 22.63
CA ASP A 139 21.87 51.75 22.81
C ASP A 139 21.86 51.05 24.17
N THR A 140 21.86 49.72 24.14
CA THR A 140 22.22 48.92 25.30
C THR A 140 23.39 48.02 24.97
N VAL A 141 24.57 48.46 25.42
CA VAL A 141 25.79 47.68 25.55
C VAL A 141 25.49 46.44 26.42
N ARG A 142 25.26 45.29 25.78
CA ARG A 142 25.14 44.00 26.46
C ARG A 142 26.46 43.24 26.43
N LYS A 143 27.02 43.09 27.63
CA LYS A 143 28.19 42.29 27.97
C LYS A 143 28.06 40.85 27.47
N GLY A 144 29.14 40.38 26.84
CA GLY A 144 29.28 39.04 26.25
C GLY A 144 28.90 37.93 27.23
N HIS A 145 27.79 37.27 26.92
CA HIS A 145 27.51 35.92 27.40
C HIS A 145 28.07 34.95 26.36
N LYS A 146 28.97 34.06 26.80
CA LYS A 146 29.41 32.90 26.01
C LYS A 146 28.17 32.09 25.62
N ARG A 147 27.67 32.32 24.41
CA ARG A 147 26.63 31.50 23.77
C ARG A 147 27.25 30.12 23.58
N LYS A 148 26.91 29.18 24.48
CA LYS A 148 27.01 27.76 24.17
C LYS A 148 26.10 27.55 22.97
N HIS A 149 26.69 27.41 21.79
CA HIS A 149 26.02 26.86 20.63
C HIS A 149 25.61 25.42 21.00
N LYS A 150 24.46 25.28 21.67
CA LYS A 150 23.66 24.06 21.52
C LYS A 150 23.27 24.08 20.06
N GLY A 151 24.00 23.33 19.25
CA GLY A 151 23.57 22.94 17.92
C GLY A 151 22.27 22.17 18.08
N SER A 152 21.16 22.90 18.23
CA SER A 152 19.85 22.48 17.77
C SER A 152 19.96 22.46 16.26
N GLY A 153 20.73 21.51 15.73
CA GLY A 153 20.55 21.09 14.37
C GLY A 153 19.12 20.60 14.36
N ASN A 154 18.21 21.45 13.89
CA ASN A 154 16.90 21.03 13.45
C ASN A 154 17.18 19.98 12.39
N GLN A 155 17.29 18.71 12.81
CA GLN A 155 17.17 17.58 11.92
C GLN A 155 15.74 17.71 11.41
N CYS A 156 15.61 18.45 10.31
CA CYS A 156 14.48 18.35 9.42
C CYS A 156 14.37 16.85 9.17
N GLN A 157 13.38 16.23 9.82
CA GLN A 157 13.21 14.79 9.78
C GLN A 157 13.05 14.44 8.32
N LYS A 158 14.02 13.75 7.74
CA LYS A 158 13.96 13.37 6.32
C LYS A 158 12.73 12.47 6.16
N PHE A 159 11.73 12.95 5.44
CA PHE A 159 10.49 12.20 5.20
C PHE A 159 10.69 11.30 3.98
N GLY A 160 10.62 9.99 4.18
CA GLY A 160 10.77 9.00 3.12
C GLY A 160 12.21 8.78 2.66
N TYR A 161 12.34 7.92 1.66
CA TYR A 161 13.63 7.44 1.14
C TYR A 161 13.71 7.56 -0.38
N THR A 162 14.87 7.90 -0.92
CA THR A 162 15.11 7.79 -2.37
C THR A 162 15.27 6.32 -2.78
N ILE A 163 15.17 6.02 -4.07
CA ILE A 163 15.43 4.67 -4.59
C ILE A 163 16.83 4.21 -4.21
N ASP A 164 17.85 5.05 -4.40
CA ASP A 164 19.24 4.75 -4.02
C ASP A 164 19.40 4.45 -2.52
N GLU A 165 18.72 5.21 -1.66
CA GLU A 165 18.71 4.97 -0.20
C GLU A 165 18.07 3.61 0.11
N LEU A 166 16.97 3.25 -0.57
CA LEU A 166 16.29 1.97 -0.41
C LEU A 166 17.15 0.79 -0.94
N GLU A 167 17.85 0.95 -2.06
CA GLU A 167 18.76 -0.05 -2.60
C GLU A 167 19.87 -0.39 -1.61
N LEU A 168 20.50 0.62 -1.03
CA LEU A 168 21.56 0.45 -0.04
C LEU A 168 21.05 -0.26 1.23
N LEU A 169 19.85 0.08 1.69
CA LEU A 169 19.28 -0.46 2.92
C LEU A 169 18.72 -1.88 2.75
N ILE A 170 18.02 -2.15 1.65
CA ILE A 170 17.30 -3.41 1.42
C ILE A 170 18.18 -4.46 0.74
N GLN A 171 19.19 -4.02 -0.02
CA GLN A 171 20.05 -4.86 -0.87
C GLN A 171 19.22 -5.67 -1.87
N ALA A 172 18.35 -4.97 -2.60
CA ALA A 172 17.51 -5.52 -3.66
C ALA A 172 17.71 -4.70 -4.95
N SER A 173 17.32 -5.28 -6.08
CA SER A 173 17.36 -4.56 -7.36
C SER A 173 16.29 -3.45 -7.43
N GLU A 174 16.53 -2.40 -8.21
CA GLU A 174 15.57 -1.33 -8.48
C GLU A 174 14.18 -1.87 -8.86
N ALA A 175 14.15 -2.88 -9.74
CA ALA A 175 12.93 -3.52 -10.21
C ALA A 175 12.13 -4.19 -9.07
N GLU A 176 12.82 -4.81 -8.12
CA GLU A 176 12.16 -5.42 -6.95
C GLU A 176 11.68 -4.37 -5.94
N ILE A 177 12.40 -3.27 -5.82
CA ILE A 177 12.03 -2.16 -4.93
C ILE A 177 10.80 -1.45 -5.50
N THR A 178 10.81 -1.11 -6.78
CA THR A 178 9.67 -0.49 -7.47
C THR A 178 8.43 -1.39 -7.41
N GLU A 179 8.54 -2.68 -7.72
CA GLU A 179 7.44 -3.65 -7.56
C GLU A 179 6.96 -3.71 -6.09
N GLY A 180 7.88 -3.69 -5.13
CA GLY A 180 7.55 -3.67 -3.70
C GLY A 180 6.83 -2.39 -3.26
N LEU A 181 7.24 -1.24 -3.77
CA LEU A 181 6.64 0.07 -3.52
C LEU A 181 5.23 0.15 -4.09
N GLU A 182 5.04 -0.32 -5.33
CA GLU A 182 3.72 -0.43 -5.97
C GLU A 182 2.79 -1.35 -5.17
N ASN A 183 3.26 -2.53 -4.76
CA ASN A 183 2.48 -3.47 -3.95
C ASN A 183 2.08 -2.91 -2.58
N LEU A 184 2.88 -2.00 -2.02
CA LEU A 184 2.59 -1.32 -0.76
C LEU A 184 1.76 -0.04 -0.95
N ASN A 185 1.42 0.32 -2.19
CA ASN A 185 0.84 1.62 -2.55
C ASN A 185 1.65 2.82 -2.03
N ALA A 186 2.97 2.65 -1.92
CA ALA A 186 3.87 3.75 -1.63
C ALA A 186 3.91 4.70 -2.84
N PHE A 187 4.08 5.99 -2.58
CA PHE A 187 4.11 7.01 -3.62
C PHE A 187 5.31 7.92 -3.45
N GLU A 188 5.72 8.51 -4.57
CA GLU A 188 6.82 9.46 -4.61
C GLU A 188 6.32 10.87 -4.31
N HIS A 189 6.95 11.51 -3.35
CA HIS A 189 6.74 12.90 -2.98
C HIS A 189 8.11 13.57 -2.80
N ASN A 190 8.38 14.63 -3.56
CA ASN A 190 9.65 15.36 -3.55
C ASN A 190 10.88 14.44 -3.74
N GLY A 191 10.80 13.50 -4.69
CA GLY A 191 11.89 12.55 -4.99
C GLY A 191 12.09 11.45 -3.95
N ARG A 192 11.20 11.35 -2.96
CA ARG A 192 11.26 10.36 -1.87
C ARG A 192 10.00 9.53 -1.82
N TYR A 193 10.16 8.23 -1.61
CA TYR A 193 9.05 7.31 -1.44
C TYR A 193 8.54 7.33 -0.01
N VAL A 194 7.23 7.48 0.12
CA VAL A 194 6.52 7.59 1.39
C VAL A 194 5.32 6.66 1.39
N LEU A 195 5.01 6.10 2.56
CA LEU A 195 3.81 5.30 2.79
C LEU A 195 2.76 6.16 3.48
N LEU A 196 1.53 6.16 2.96
CA LEU A 196 0.42 6.87 3.58
C LEU A 196 0.01 6.15 4.86
N ASP A 197 -0.07 6.87 5.99
CA ASP A 197 -0.58 6.28 7.21
C ASP A 197 -2.03 5.80 7.04
N GLN A 198 -2.34 4.65 7.65
CA GLN A 198 -3.65 4.03 7.48
C GLN A 198 -4.77 4.87 8.08
N GLN A 199 -4.54 5.57 9.19
CA GLN A 199 -5.55 6.42 9.81
C GLN A 199 -5.81 7.65 8.93
N LEU A 200 -4.75 8.32 8.46
CA LEU A 200 -4.88 9.44 7.53
C LEU A 200 -5.61 9.04 6.25
N HIS A 201 -5.26 7.87 5.70
CA HIS A 201 -5.97 7.28 4.56
C HIS A 201 -7.47 7.11 4.87
N ASP A 202 -7.80 6.45 5.98
CA ASP A 202 -9.17 6.14 6.38
C ASP A 202 -10.00 7.42 6.54
N GLU A 203 -9.48 8.42 7.26
CA GLU A 203 -10.15 9.70 7.52
C GLU A 203 -10.33 10.53 6.24
N THR A 204 -9.27 10.67 5.45
CA THR A 204 -9.32 11.42 4.20
C THR A 204 -10.30 10.80 3.23
N PHE A 205 -10.28 9.47 3.08
CA PHE A 205 -11.20 8.79 2.18
C PHE A 205 -12.67 8.89 2.64
N ASP A 206 -12.92 8.90 3.95
CA ASP A 206 -14.25 9.12 4.52
C ASP A 206 -14.77 10.54 4.22
N MET A 207 -13.90 11.54 4.32
CA MET A 207 -14.22 12.92 3.92
C MET A 207 -14.52 13.01 2.43
N MET A 208 -13.70 12.38 1.56
CA MET A 208 -13.93 12.36 0.11
C MET A 208 -15.31 11.79 -0.23
N LEU A 209 -15.67 10.64 0.35
CA LEU A 209 -16.97 9.99 0.12
C LEU A 209 -18.14 10.85 0.64
N THR A 210 -17.94 11.56 1.75
CA THR A 210 -18.93 12.48 2.30
C THR A 210 -19.18 13.64 1.33
N ILE A 211 -18.12 14.24 0.76
CA ILE A 211 -18.23 15.33 -0.21
C ILE A 211 -18.90 14.85 -1.50
N ILE A 212 -18.50 13.68 -2.03
CA ILE A 212 -19.11 13.07 -3.23
C ILE A 212 -20.62 12.90 -3.03
N THR A 213 -21.01 12.37 -1.86
CA THR A 213 -22.42 12.14 -1.54
C THR A 213 -23.17 13.45 -1.36
N ALA A 214 -22.60 14.42 -0.65
CA ALA A 214 -23.21 15.73 -0.38
C ALA A 214 -23.42 16.55 -1.66
N LYS A 215 -22.48 16.46 -2.60
CA LYS A 215 -22.56 17.14 -3.91
C LYS A 215 -23.25 16.30 -5.00
N ALA A 216 -23.70 15.09 -4.66
CA ALA A 216 -24.30 14.12 -5.59
C ALA A 216 -23.43 13.88 -6.85
N LEU A 217 -22.11 13.79 -6.69
CA LEU A 217 -21.18 13.56 -7.80
C LEU A 217 -21.27 12.10 -8.27
N PRO A 218 -21.25 11.85 -9.60
CA PRO A 218 -21.24 10.49 -10.12
C PRO A 218 -19.89 9.81 -9.84
N PHE A 219 -19.92 8.59 -9.31
CA PHE A 219 -18.70 7.84 -8.97
C PHE A 219 -17.82 7.52 -10.18
N GLN A 220 -18.41 7.44 -11.38
CA GLN A 220 -17.70 7.21 -12.63
C GLN A 220 -16.92 8.45 -13.10
N ARG A 221 -17.25 9.64 -12.57
CA ARG A 221 -16.65 10.91 -12.99
C ARG A 221 -16.59 11.89 -11.83
N VAL A 222 -15.65 11.67 -10.92
CA VAL A 222 -15.39 12.55 -9.78
C VAL A 222 -14.29 13.56 -10.15
N SER A 223 -14.57 14.86 -10.02
CA SER A 223 -13.57 15.92 -10.26
C SER A 223 -12.62 16.05 -9.07
N GLU A 224 -11.32 15.92 -9.32
CA GLU A 224 -10.29 16.08 -8.28
C GLU A 224 -10.36 17.46 -7.61
N LYS A 225 -10.51 18.51 -8.42
CA LYS A 225 -10.58 19.90 -7.93
C LYS A 225 -11.79 20.15 -7.04
N GLU A 226 -12.94 19.57 -7.37
CA GLU A 226 -14.16 19.75 -6.57
C GLU A 226 -14.06 19.08 -5.20
N ILE A 227 -13.32 17.98 -5.11
CA ILE A 227 -13.05 17.30 -3.84
C ILE A 227 -12.04 18.10 -3.02
N ILE A 228 -10.92 18.52 -3.62
CA ILE A 228 -9.93 19.36 -2.94
C ILE A 228 -10.58 20.66 -2.42
N ALA A 229 -11.34 21.37 -3.25
CA ALA A 229 -12.05 22.57 -2.84
C ALA A 229 -13.13 22.32 -1.78
N GLY A 230 -13.67 21.09 -1.70
CA GLY A 230 -14.59 20.70 -0.64
C GLY A 230 -13.92 20.41 0.70
N MET A 231 -12.65 19.97 0.67
CA MET A 231 -11.83 19.67 1.86
C MET A 231 -11.13 20.91 2.42
N ASP A 232 -10.91 21.92 1.60
CA ASP A 232 -10.30 23.20 2.00
C ASP A 232 -11.15 24.03 2.99
N MET A 233 -12.31 23.53 3.41
CA MET A 233 -13.23 24.22 4.32
C MET A 233 -12.90 23.98 5.81
N ASP A 234 -12.07 22.99 6.13
CA ASP A 234 -11.72 22.61 7.50
C ASP A 234 -10.33 23.13 7.92
N GLU A 235 -10.11 23.38 9.22
CA GLU A 235 -8.81 23.85 9.76
C GLU A 235 -7.66 22.86 9.50
N ASP A 236 -8.01 21.57 9.40
CA ASP A 236 -7.08 20.47 9.15
C ASP A 236 -6.93 20.18 7.65
N LYS A 237 -6.37 21.14 6.91
CA LYS A 237 -6.19 21.01 5.46
C LYS A 237 -5.36 19.77 5.11
N VAL A 238 -6.00 18.80 4.47
CA VAL A 238 -5.34 17.65 3.88
C VAL A 238 -4.63 18.07 2.59
N PRO A 239 -3.34 17.77 2.40
CA PRO A 239 -2.65 18.14 1.18
C PRO A 239 -3.22 17.46 -0.07
N ASP A 240 -3.26 18.20 -1.16
CA ASP A 240 -3.77 17.77 -2.47
C ASP A 240 -3.16 16.44 -2.95
N PHE A 241 -1.85 16.25 -2.71
CA PHE A 241 -1.14 15.04 -3.12
C PHE A 241 -1.64 13.78 -2.38
N VAL A 242 -2.14 13.91 -1.15
CA VAL A 242 -2.73 12.80 -0.39
C VAL A 242 -4.06 12.40 -1.01
N VAL A 243 -4.90 13.40 -1.33
CA VAL A 243 -6.20 13.19 -2.00
C VAL A 243 -5.98 12.49 -3.35
N LYS A 244 -5.02 12.99 -4.14
CA LYS A 244 -4.63 12.40 -5.43
C LYS A 244 -4.14 10.95 -5.29
N GLN A 245 -3.37 10.66 -4.26
CA GLN A 245 -2.90 9.30 -4.01
C GLN A 245 -4.07 8.36 -3.63
N ILE A 246 -5.04 8.83 -2.85
CA ILE A 246 -6.22 8.05 -2.49
C ILE A 246 -7.10 7.77 -3.71
N PHE A 247 -7.24 8.75 -4.61
CA PHE A 247 -7.85 8.51 -5.92
C PHE A 247 -7.12 7.41 -6.68
N ARG A 248 -5.79 7.46 -6.76
CA ARG A 248 -4.99 6.42 -7.43
C ARG A 248 -5.19 5.02 -6.85
N MET A 249 -5.40 4.89 -5.53
CA MET A 249 -5.62 3.60 -4.86
C MET A 249 -7.03 3.03 -5.07
N HIS A 250 -8.03 3.88 -5.27
CA HIS A 250 -9.44 3.49 -5.35
C HIS A 250 -10.10 3.72 -6.70
N SER A 251 -9.37 4.21 -7.70
CA SER A 251 -9.87 4.40 -9.06
C SER A 251 -9.36 3.32 -9.99
N ASP A 252 -10.12 3.04 -11.04
CA ASP A 252 -9.60 2.24 -12.14
C ASP A 252 -8.61 3.06 -12.95
N ASN A 253 -7.46 2.46 -13.30
CA ASN A 253 -6.37 3.06 -14.09
C ASN A 253 -6.77 3.45 -15.53
N THR A 254 -8.06 3.50 -15.84
CA THR A 254 -8.60 3.95 -17.12
C THR A 254 -8.44 5.46 -17.21
N LYS A 255 -7.26 5.84 -17.69
CA LYS A 255 -6.84 7.15 -18.22
C LYS A 255 -7.92 8.22 -18.09
N THR A 256 -7.69 9.13 -17.15
CA THR A 256 -8.04 10.54 -17.25
C THR A 256 -7.98 10.97 -18.71
N GLU A 257 -9.14 11.25 -19.31
CA GLU A 257 -9.18 12.18 -20.43
C GLU A 257 -8.57 13.48 -19.90
N HIS A 258 -7.27 13.67 -20.13
CA HIS A 258 -6.56 14.89 -19.81
C HIS A 258 -7.04 15.99 -20.76
N THR A 259 -8.26 16.46 -20.50
CA THR A 259 -8.67 17.78 -20.96
C THR A 259 -7.90 18.74 -20.05
N LEU A 260 -7.04 19.58 -20.63
CA LEU A 260 -5.95 20.35 -19.99
C LEU A 260 -6.26 21.08 -18.65
N ALA A 261 -7.51 21.19 -18.23
CA ALA A 261 -7.90 21.84 -16.99
C ALA A 261 -8.26 20.85 -15.87
N ASP A 262 -8.98 19.75 -16.11
CA ASP A 262 -9.66 19.01 -15.04
C ASP A 262 -9.38 17.51 -15.09
N SER A 263 -8.83 16.98 -13.98
CA SER A 263 -8.61 15.55 -13.80
C SER A 263 -9.87 14.91 -13.23
N PHE A 264 -10.47 14.01 -14.01
CA PHE A 264 -11.63 13.21 -13.60
C PHE A 264 -11.19 11.79 -13.24
N TRP A 265 -11.74 11.27 -12.15
CA TRP A 265 -11.45 9.94 -11.62
C TRP A 265 -12.69 9.05 -11.65
N CYS A 266 -12.52 7.79 -12.05
CA CYS A 266 -13.56 6.76 -12.02
C CYS A 266 -13.31 5.83 -10.84
N LEU A 267 -14.12 5.97 -9.79
CA LEU A 267 -13.98 5.22 -8.55
C LEU A 267 -14.43 3.76 -8.73
N ASN A 268 -13.54 2.81 -8.38
CA ASN A 268 -13.82 1.39 -8.47
C ASN A 268 -14.65 0.91 -7.27
N ALA A 269 -15.91 0.57 -7.55
CA ALA A 269 -16.86 0.10 -6.56
C ALA A 269 -16.39 -1.13 -5.75
N GLN A 270 -15.70 -2.05 -6.39
CA GLN A 270 -15.16 -3.24 -5.73
C GLN A 270 -14.00 -2.89 -4.80
N SER A 271 -13.15 -1.95 -5.19
CA SER A 271 -12.06 -1.45 -4.33
C SER A 271 -12.64 -0.78 -3.08
N ILE A 272 -13.60 0.12 -3.25
CA ILE A 272 -14.25 0.87 -2.18
C ILE A 272 -15.01 -0.06 -1.22
N SER A 273 -15.81 -0.98 -1.75
CA SER A 273 -16.58 -1.93 -0.94
C SER A 273 -15.67 -2.86 -0.13
N ARG A 274 -14.59 -3.40 -0.73
CA ARG A 274 -13.59 -4.21 -0.03
C ARG A 274 -12.90 -3.41 1.06
N PHE A 275 -12.56 -2.15 0.80
CA PHE A 275 -11.93 -1.27 1.78
C PHE A 275 -12.86 -1.03 2.98
N ARG A 276 -14.11 -0.67 2.74
CA ARG A 276 -15.13 -0.49 3.79
C ARG A 276 -15.37 -1.77 4.59
N ALA A 277 -15.51 -2.90 3.92
CA ALA A 277 -15.65 -4.19 4.58
C ALA A 277 -14.47 -4.48 5.52
N LYS A 278 -13.22 -4.20 5.08
CA LYS A 278 -12.03 -4.34 5.94
C LYS A 278 -12.09 -3.43 7.16
N GLN A 279 -12.51 -2.18 7.02
CA GLN A 279 -12.66 -1.27 8.16
C GLN A 279 -13.70 -1.77 9.18
N ILE A 280 -14.87 -2.22 8.72
CA ILE A 280 -15.92 -2.78 9.58
C ILE A 280 -15.39 -3.99 10.35
N LEU A 281 -14.70 -4.89 9.66
CA LEU A 281 -14.09 -6.08 10.28
C LEU A 281 -12.99 -5.71 11.28
N LYS A 282 -12.21 -4.67 11.03
CA LYS A 282 -11.20 -4.17 12.00
C LYS A 282 -11.89 -3.58 13.23
N LYS A 283 -12.97 -2.82 13.06
CA LYS A 283 -13.75 -2.23 14.15
C LYS A 283 -14.42 -3.32 15.00
N SER A 284 -15.05 -4.31 14.37
CA SER A 284 -15.74 -5.39 15.09
C SER A 284 -14.81 -6.27 15.93
N ARG A 285 -13.54 -6.46 15.52
CA ARG A 285 -12.54 -7.20 16.28
C ARG A 285 -12.06 -6.49 17.55
N LYS A 286 -12.12 -5.15 17.57
CA LYS A 286 -11.71 -4.37 18.75
C LYS A 286 -12.82 -4.33 19.80
N THR A 287 -14.07 -4.48 19.40
CA THR A 287 -15.20 -4.48 20.32
C THR A 287 -15.31 -5.82 21.04
N PRO A 288 -15.40 -5.84 22.39
CA PRO A 288 -15.61 -7.07 23.13
C PRO A 288 -16.90 -7.78 22.67
N PRO A 289 -16.89 -9.13 22.58
CA PRO A 289 -18.10 -9.88 22.27
C PRO A 289 -19.17 -9.60 23.35
N GLY A 290 -20.28 -8.97 22.94
CA GLY A 290 -21.40 -8.59 23.83
C GLY A 290 -21.74 -7.09 23.83
N LEU A 291 -20.91 -6.23 23.24
CA LEU A 291 -21.12 -4.78 23.20
C LEU A 291 -21.32 -4.19 21.80
N ILE A 292 -21.38 -5.03 20.75
CA ILE A 292 -21.67 -4.52 19.40
C ILE A 292 -23.18 -4.27 19.30
N PRO A 293 -23.62 -3.02 19.11
CA PRO A 293 -25.03 -2.75 18.84
C PRO A 293 -25.35 -3.39 17.49
N VAL A 294 -26.16 -4.46 17.49
CA VAL A 294 -26.57 -5.19 16.27
C VAL A 294 -27.19 -4.23 15.24
N HIS A 295 -27.77 -3.12 15.70
CA HIS A 295 -28.31 -2.07 14.85
C HIS A 295 -27.24 -1.36 14.01
N GLU A 296 -26.08 -1.04 14.58
CA GLU A 296 -25.03 -0.28 13.90
C GLU A 296 -24.33 -1.14 12.83
N PHE A 297 -24.09 -2.41 13.14
CA PHE A 297 -23.57 -3.37 12.17
C PHE A 297 -24.52 -3.56 10.98
N ASN A 298 -25.83 -3.71 11.24
CA ASN A 298 -26.83 -3.82 10.19
C ASN A 298 -26.92 -2.55 9.33
N LEU A 299 -26.76 -1.37 9.93
CA LEU A 299 -26.75 -0.10 9.19
C LEU A 299 -25.56 -0.03 8.23
N GLN A 300 -24.37 -0.44 8.69
CA GLN A 300 -23.16 -0.45 7.86
C GLN A 300 -23.24 -1.49 6.74
N VAL A 301 -23.78 -2.68 7.01
CA VAL A 301 -24.01 -3.70 5.97
C VAL A 301 -25.02 -3.21 4.93
N ARG A 302 -26.12 -2.59 5.38
CA ARG A 302 -27.10 -1.97 4.47
C ARG A 302 -26.47 -0.85 3.66
N PHE A 303 -25.65 0.00 4.27
CA PHE A 303 -24.93 1.05 3.58
C PHE A 303 -24.02 0.47 2.49
N ILE A 304 -23.23 -0.58 2.79
CA ILE A 304 -22.42 -1.26 1.77
C ILE A 304 -23.30 -1.84 0.66
N THR A 305 -24.41 -2.48 1.00
CA THR A 305 -25.32 -3.08 0.01
C THR A 305 -25.94 -2.01 -0.89
N CYS A 306 -26.39 -0.89 -0.32
CA CYS A 306 -26.91 0.25 -1.06
C CYS A 306 -25.83 0.92 -1.90
N LEU A 307 -24.60 1.03 -1.40
CA LEU A 307 -23.48 1.62 -2.12
C LEU A 307 -23.06 0.75 -3.31
N VAL A 308 -23.03 -0.57 -3.14
CA VAL A 308 -22.83 -1.52 -4.26
C VAL A 308 -23.95 -1.39 -5.29
N PHE A 309 -25.22 -1.35 -4.83
CA PHE A 309 -26.36 -1.20 -5.74
C PHE A 309 -26.34 0.14 -6.50
N TYR A 310 -25.98 1.23 -5.83
CA TYR A 310 -25.86 2.56 -6.42
C TYR A 310 -24.69 2.66 -7.41
N LEU A 311 -23.64 1.88 -7.21
CA LEU A 311 -22.48 1.85 -8.10
C LEU A 311 -22.65 0.95 -9.33
N GLU A 312 -23.55 -0.03 -9.25
CA GLU A 312 -23.90 -0.90 -10.39
C GLU A 312 -24.99 -0.31 -11.29
N CYS A 313 -25.74 0.69 -10.82
CA CYS A 313 -26.74 1.42 -11.61
C CYS A 313 -26.14 2.63 -12.32
#